data_AF-A0A7X9RYU3-F1
#
_entry.id   AF-A0A7X9RYU3-F1
#
_cell.length_a   1.000
_cell.length_b   1.000
_cell.length_c   1.000
_cell.angle_alpha   90.00
_cell.angle_beta   90.00
_cell.angle_gamma   90.00
#
_symmetry.space_group_name_H-M   'P 1'
#
loop_
_entity.id
_entity.type
_entity.pdbx_description
1 polymer ?
#
loop_
_entity_poly.entity_id
_entity_poly.type
_entity_poly.pdbx_seq_one_letter_code
_entity_poly.pdbx_strand_id
1 'polypeptide(L)' 'MTTQFVTDNQGNKLAVILPIDEYIKLLEELEELEDIKLYDEAKKKDTGERIPMEDAFKMIEEKRNKI' A
#
# COMPACT_ATOMS: atom_id res chain seq x y z
N MET A 1 6.64 -25.21 6.21
CA MET A 1 6.77 -25.53 7.66
C MET A 1 5.38 -25.39 8.29
N THR A 2 5.13 -25.95 9.47
CA THR A 2 3.91 -25.64 10.23
C THR A 2 4.09 -24.33 11.00
N THR A 3 3.11 -23.42 10.93
CA THR A 3 3.11 -22.15 11.67
C THR A 3 3.28 -22.37 13.17
N GLN A 4 4.23 -21.67 13.79
CA GLN A 4 4.49 -21.77 15.22
C GLN A 4 3.94 -20.55 15.96
N PHE A 5 3.35 -20.76 17.13
CA PHE A 5 2.79 -19.70 17.95
C PHE A 5 3.54 -19.60 19.27
N VAL A 6 3.81 -18.37 19.71
CA VAL A 6 4.26 -18.07 21.08
C VAL A 6 3.02 -17.74 21.90
N THR A 7 2.82 -18.45 23.00
CA THR A 7 1.63 -18.27 23.87
C THR A 7 2.00 -17.78 25.26
N ASP A 8 1.05 -17.12 25.93
CA ASP A 8 1.15 -16.84 27.36
C ASP A 8 0.88 -18.09 28.22
N ASN A 9 0.94 -17.93 29.55
CA ASN A 9 0.69 -19.00 30.52
C ASN A 9 -0.76 -19.50 30.53
N GLN A 10 -1.69 -18.76 29.93
CA GLN A 10 -3.10 -19.14 29.79
C GLN A 10 -3.38 -19.80 28.42
N GLY A 11 -2.38 -19.89 27.55
CA GLY A 11 -2.49 -20.45 26.20
C GLY A 11 -2.95 -19.45 25.14
N ASN A 12 -3.04 -18.15 25.46
CA ASN A 12 -3.39 -17.13 24.47
C ASN A 12 -2.21 -16.90 23.53
N LYS A 13 -2.47 -16.85 22.22
CA LYS A 13 -1.44 -16.61 21.19
C LYS A 13 -1.02 -15.13 21.20
N LEU A 14 0.25 -14.88 21.50
CA LEU A 14 0.84 -13.54 21.55
C LEU A 14 1.61 -13.18 20.27
N ALA A 15 2.28 -14.16 19.67
CA ALA A 15 3.05 -13.96 18.45
C ALA A 15 3.04 -15.21 17.57
N VAL A 16 3.44 -15.03 16.31
CA VAL A 16 3.60 -16.10 15.32
C VAL A 16 5.00 -16.05 14.71
N ILE A 17 5.60 -17.21 14.52
CA ILE A 17 6.86 -17.36 13.78
C ILE A 17 6.51 -17.91 12.40
N LEU A 18 6.85 -17.13 11.38
CA LEU A 18 6.65 -17.46 9.98
C LEU A 18 8.00 -17.61 9.27
N PRO A 19 8.11 -18.49 8.27
CA PRO A 19 9.19 -18.40 7.29
C PRO A 19 9.24 -17.00 6.68
N ILE A 20 10.45 -16.50 6.40
CA ILE A 20 10.62 -15.13 5.90
C ILE A 20 9.88 -14.91 4.57
N ASP A 21 9.86 -15.91 3.69
CA ASP A 21 9.17 -15.84 2.40
C ASP A 21 7.65 -15.70 2.57
N GLU A 22 7.06 -16.37 3.58
CA GLU A 22 5.62 -16.23 3.87
C GLU A 22 5.31 -14.83 4.41
N TYR A 23 6.17 -14.29 5.26
CA TYR A 23 6.01 -12.93 5.77
C TYR A 23 6.11 -11.88 4.65
N ILE A 24 7.10 -12.01 3.76
CA ILE A 24 7.28 -11.11 2.61
C ILE A 24 6.05 -11.16 1.69
N LYS A 25 5.57 -12.36 1.35
CA LYS A 25 4.36 -12.52 0.53
C LYS A 25 3.14 -11.84 1.16
N LEU A 26 3.02 -11.90 2.49
CA LEU A 26 1.93 -11.26 3.21
C LEU A 26 2.02 -9.73 3.16
N LEU A 27 3.23 -9.16 3.18
CA LEU A 27 3.45 -7.73 2.98
C LEU A 27 3.10 -7.29 1.55
N GLU A 28 3.53 -8.05 0.54
CA GLU A 28 3.23 -7.78 -0.87
C GLU A 28 1.72 -7.77 -1.12
N GLU A 29 0.98 -8.76 -0.59
CA GLU A 29 -0.48 -8.82 -0.70
C GLU A 29 -1.16 -7.63 0.01
N LEU A 30 -0.61 -7.14 1.13
CA LEU A 30 -1.13 -5.97 1.82
C LEU A 30 -0.90 -4.67 1.05
N GLU A 31 0.27 -4.52 0.41
CA GLU A 31 0.58 -3.37 -0.45
C GLU A 31 -0.36 -3.32 -1.66
N GLU A 32 -0.62 -4.46 -2.31
CA GLU A 32 -1.58 -4.55 -3.41
C GLU A 32 -3.00 -4.13 -2.97
N LEU A 33 -3.43 -4.55 -1.78
CA LEU A 33 -4.72 -4.14 -1.22
C LEU A 33 -4.79 -2.63 -0.92
N GLU A 34 -3.68 -2.04 -0.47
CA GLU A 34 -3.60 -0.60 -0.25
C GLU A 34 -3.67 0.18 -1.57
N ASP A 35 -2.98 -0.27 -2.60
CA ASP A 35 -3.05 0.30 -3.95
C ASP A 35 -4.47 0.27 -4.52
N ILE A 36 -5.18 -0.86 -4.38
CA ILE A 36 -6.59 -0.98 -4.78
C ILE A 36 -7.45 0.03 -4.02
N LYS A 37 -7.27 0.16 -2.71
CA LYS A 37 -8.01 1.12 -1.90
C LYS A 37 -7.75 2.56 -2.34
N LEU A 38 -6.49 2.92 -2.57
CA LEU A 38 -6.11 4.25 -3.04
C LEU A 38 -6.69 4.55 -4.42
N TYR A 39 -6.67 3.57 -5.32
CA TYR A 39 -7.31 3.69 -6.63
C TYR A 39 -8.81 3.96 -6.50
N ASP A 40 -9.53 3.18 -5.69
CA ASP A 40 -10.97 3.37 -5.47
C ASP A 40 -11.28 4.75 -4.88
N GLU A 41 -10.49 5.21 -3.92
CA GLU A 41 -10.62 6.56 -3.35
C GLU A 41 -10.36 7.66 -4.39
N ALA A 42 -9.32 7.50 -5.21
CA ALA A 42 -9.01 8.44 -6.29
C ALA A 42 -10.13 8.46 -7.33
N LYS A 43 -10.66 7.30 -7.72
CA LYS A 43 -11.77 7.19 -8.67
C LYS A 43 -13.08 7.76 -8.16
N LYS A 44 -13.39 7.60 -6.87
CA LYS A 44 -14.56 8.26 -6.26
C LYS A 44 -14.48 9.79 -6.32
N LYS A 45 -13.26 10.34 -6.26
CA LYS A 45 -12.99 11.79 -6.33
C LYS A 45 -12.76 12.30 -7.76
N ASP A 46 -12.71 11.41 -8.74
CA ASP A 46 -12.45 11.74 -10.14
C ASP A 46 -13.67 12.46 -10.75
N THR A 47 -13.49 13.72 -11.14
CA THR A 47 -14.52 14.53 -11.80
C THR A 47 -14.66 14.21 -13.29
N GLY A 48 -13.74 13.41 -13.85
CA GLY A 48 -13.66 13.14 -15.28
C GLY A 48 -12.90 14.22 -16.08
N GLU A 49 -12.49 15.32 -15.43
CA GLU A 49 -11.68 16.36 -16.06
C GLU A 49 -10.29 15.82 -16.43
N ARG A 50 -9.82 16.18 -17.63
CA ARG A 50 -8.50 15.76 -18.14
C ARG A 50 -7.77 16.99 -18.65
N ILE A 51 -6.48 17.06 -18.35
CA ILE A 51 -5.58 18.07 -18.87
C ILE A 51 -4.64 17.45 -19.91
N PRO A 52 -4.29 18.15 -20.99
CA PRO A 52 -3.25 17.71 -21.91
C PRO A 52 -1.94 17.45 -21.17
N MET A 53 -1.20 16.43 -21.61
CA MET A 53 0.04 16.00 -20.97
C MET A 53 1.08 17.12 -20.94
N GLU A 54 1.18 17.88 -22.03
CA GLU A 54 2.12 19.00 -22.18
C GLU A 54 1.85 20.09 -21.13
N ASP A 55 0.58 20.37 -20.86
CA ASP A 55 0.19 21.40 -19.90
C ASP A 55 0.38 20.90 -18.46
N ALA A 56 0.09 19.62 -18.20
CA ALA A 56 0.38 18.98 -16.92
C ALA A 56 1.87 19.08 -16.56
N PHE A 57 2.76 18.75 -17.49
CA PHE A 57 4.20 18.82 -17.26
C PHE A 57 4.70 20.24 -17.02
N LYS A 58 4.22 21.23 -17.79
CA LYS A 58 4.54 22.64 -17.53
C LYS A 58 4.15 23.05 -16.10
N MET A 59 2.94 22.70 -15.65
CA MET A 59 2.48 23.00 -14.30
C MET A 59 3.35 22.36 -13.20
N ILE A 60 3.84 21.14 -13.44
CA ILE A 60 4.72 20.43 -12.49
C ILE A 60 6.10 21.10 -12.41
N GLU A 61 6.71 21.41 -13.55
CA GLU A 61 8.04 22.05 -13.60
C GLU A 61 8.02 23.47 -13.03
N GLU A 62 6.97 24.24 -13.29
CA GLU A 62 6.78 25.55 -12.66
C GLU A 62 6.67 25.47 -11.13
N LYS A 63 6.10 24.39 -10.57
CA LYS A 63 6.05 24.17 -9.12
C LYS A 63 7.42 23.80 -8.56
N ARG A 64 8.18 22.95 -9.25
CA ARG A 64 9.53 22.53 -8.82
C ARG A 64 10.52 23.70 -8.78
N ASN A 65 10.47 24.59 -9.77
CA ASN A 65 11.34 25.76 -9.87
C ASN A 65 11.04 26.88 -8.85
N LYS A 66 9.95 26.77 -8.09
CA LYS A 66 9.55 27.73 -7.03
C LYS A 66 10.04 27.34 -5.64
N ILE A 67 10.73 26.21 -5.51
CA ILE A 67 11.36 25.71 -4.28
C ILE A 67 12.86 25.97 -4.39
#